data_AF-A0A544Z2L2-F1
#
_entry.id   AF-A0A544Z2L2-F1
#
_cell.length_a   1.000
_cell.length_b   1.000
_cell.length_c   1.000
_cell.angle_alpha   90.00
_cell.angle_beta   90.00
_cell.angle_gamma   90.00
#
_symmetry.space_group_name_H-M   'P 1'
#
loop_
_entity.id
_entity.type
_entity.pdbx_description
1 polymer ?
#
loop_
_entity_poly.entity_id
_entity_poly.type
_entity_poly.pdbx_seq_one_letter_code
_entity_poly.pdbx_strand_id
1 'polypeptide(L)'
;MNETTRPAVPAGAGGPGERYAGTMFGLAEQAYELAVRDVKGDAKRSRLPGGQFTTARMRASLATMRALMARHDPGDPVVAHYVAEAAQEVVSKAFELVTDPLAAEEMSRIWRSLKATAPPLSPDHARERIGKAALLIDPDATPRWL
;
A
#
# COMPACT_ATOMS: atom_id res chain seq x y z
N MET A 1 -12.32 20.15 33.67
CA MET A 1 -12.04 18.91 32.93
C MET A 1 -12.79 19.02 31.61
N ASN A 2 -12.12 19.43 30.54
CA ASN A 2 -12.76 19.56 29.23
C ASN A 2 -12.50 18.28 28.44
N GLU A 3 -13.57 17.51 28.21
CA GLU A 3 -13.59 16.41 27.26
C GLU A 3 -13.23 16.95 25.88
N THR A 4 -12.02 16.64 25.43
CA THR A 4 -11.62 16.90 24.06
C THR A 4 -12.26 15.81 23.20
N THR A 5 -13.43 16.13 22.65
CA THR A 5 -14.10 15.33 21.64
C THR A 5 -13.12 15.08 20.49
N ARG A 6 -12.66 13.82 20.33
CA ARG A 6 -11.93 13.42 19.13
C ARG A 6 -12.84 13.66 17.93
N PRO A 7 -12.41 14.41 16.89
CA PRO A 7 -13.20 14.49 15.68
C PRO A 7 -13.28 13.09 15.06
N ALA A 8 -14.51 12.62 14.86
CA ALA A 8 -14.79 11.44 14.07
C ALA A 8 -14.38 11.73 12.61
N VAL A 9 -13.56 10.86 12.03
CA VAL A 9 -13.21 10.92 10.61
C VAL A 9 -14.48 10.60 9.81
N PRO A 10 -15.00 11.53 8.99
CA PRO A 10 -16.20 11.26 8.19
C PRO A 10 -15.90 10.17 7.16
N ALA A 11 -16.67 9.09 7.22
CA ALA A 11 -16.71 8.10 6.15
C ALA A 11 -17.25 8.76 4.88
N GLY A 12 -16.35 9.09 3.94
CA GLY A 12 -16.73 9.49 2.57
C GLY A 12 -16.12 10.76 1.97
N ALA A 13 -15.11 11.38 2.58
CA ALA A 13 -14.58 12.67 2.10
C ALA A 13 -13.16 12.63 1.50
N GLY A 14 -12.68 11.46 1.06
CA GLY A 14 -11.32 11.34 0.53
C GLY A 14 -11.21 11.57 -0.96
N GLY A 15 -10.19 12.33 -1.39
CA GLY A 15 -9.89 12.56 -2.81
C GLY A 15 -9.55 11.26 -3.57
N PRO A 16 -9.44 11.29 -4.91
CA PRO A 16 -9.08 10.11 -5.70
C PRO A 16 -7.77 9.42 -5.26
N GLY A 17 -6.79 10.21 -4.81
CA GLY A 17 -5.52 9.72 -4.26
C GLY A 17 -5.69 8.91 -2.97
N GLU A 18 -6.44 9.45 -2.00
CA GLU A 18 -6.74 8.77 -0.74
C GLU A 18 -7.47 7.43 -0.96
N ARG A 19 -8.52 7.43 -1.79
CA ARG A 19 -9.29 6.20 -2.05
C ARG A 19 -8.43 5.13 -2.73
N TYR A 20 -7.59 5.54 -3.66
CA TYR A 20 -6.62 4.66 -4.31
C TYR A 20 -5.62 4.10 -3.29
N ALA A 21 -4.96 4.96 -2.50
CA ALA A 21 -4.01 4.55 -1.47
C ALA A 21 -4.64 3.58 -0.45
N GLY A 22 -5.84 3.89 0.04
CA GLY A 22 -6.59 3.04 0.97
C GLY A 22 -6.93 1.68 0.37
N THR A 23 -7.32 1.63 -0.91
CA THR A 23 -7.58 0.37 -1.62
C THR A 23 -6.31 -0.47 -1.74
N MET A 24 -5.20 0.13 -2.16
CA MET A 24 -3.90 -0.55 -2.30
C MET A 24 -3.40 -1.07 -0.95
N PHE A 25 -3.53 -0.26 0.10
CA PHE A 25 -3.19 -0.65 1.47
C PHE A 25 -4.03 -1.84 1.96
N GLY A 26 -5.35 -1.80 1.76
CA GLY A 26 -6.24 -2.90 2.17
C GLY A 26 -5.94 -4.22 1.46
N LEU A 27 -5.58 -4.17 0.17
CA LEU A 27 -5.14 -5.36 -0.57
C LEU A 27 -3.81 -5.91 -0.04
N ALA A 28 -2.87 -5.03 0.31
CA ALA A 28 -1.59 -5.43 0.92
C ALA A 28 -1.79 -6.05 2.32
N GLU A 29 -2.70 -5.50 3.14
CA GLU A 29 -3.05 -6.09 4.45
C GLU A 29 -3.65 -7.49 4.29
N GLN A 30 -4.60 -7.67 3.36
CA GLN A 30 -5.19 -8.98 3.07
C GLN A 30 -4.14 -10.00 2.61
N ALA A 31 -3.23 -9.60 1.72
CA ALA A 31 -2.15 -10.47 1.26
C ALA A 31 -1.20 -10.87 2.39
N TYR A 32 -0.84 -9.90 3.24
CA TYR A 32 -0.01 -10.15 4.42
C TYR A 32 -0.67 -11.15 5.37
N GLU A 33 -1.93 -10.95 5.72
CA GLU A 33 -2.67 -11.84 6.62
C GLU A 33 -2.77 -13.26 6.07
N LEU A 34 -3.01 -13.39 4.76
CA LEU A 34 -3.08 -14.68 4.09
C LEU A 34 -1.73 -15.41 4.13
N ALA A 35 -0.63 -14.72 3.77
CA ALA A 35 0.71 -15.30 3.82
C ALA A 35 1.12 -15.68 5.25
N VAL A 36 0.81 -14.85 6.25
CA VAL A 36 1.09 -15.17 7.66
C VAL A 36 0.29 -16.39 8.12
N ARG A 37 -0.99 -16.50 7.73
CA ARG A 37 -1.82 -17.66 8.06
C ARG A 37 -1.26 -18.93 7.44
N ASP A 38 -0.89 -18.89 6.17
CA ASP A 38 -0.29 -20.01 5.44
C ASP A 38 1.04 -20.46 6.08
N VAL A 39 1.97 -19.53 6.32
CA VAL A 39 3.26 -19.83 6.97
C VAL A 39 3.08 -20.39 8.38
N LYS A 40 2.12 -19.87 9.16
CA LYS A 40 1.81 -20.38 10.51
C LYS A 40 1.12 -21.74 10.49
N GLY A 41 0.39 -22.06 9.43
CA GLY A 41 -0.25 -23.37 9.23
C GLY A 41 0.75 -24.51 9.11
N ASP A 42 2.01 -24.20 8.76
CA ASP A 42 3.10 -25.17 8.70
C ASP A 42 4.16 -24.89 9.80
N ALA A 43 4.21 -25.78 10.80
CA ALA A 43 5.15 -25.68 11.92
C ALA A 43 6.63 -25.76 11.52
N LYS A 44 6.96 -26.39 10.39
CA LYS A 44 8.32 -26.46 9.87
C LYS A 44 8.67 -25.14 9.18
N ARG A 45 7.80 -24.63 8.30
CA ARG A 45 8.03 -23.37 7.55
C ARG A 45 8.10 -22.15 8.47
N SER A 46 7.24 -22.06 9.48
CA SER A 46 7.25 -20.95 10.45
C SER A 46 8.55 -20.81 11.26
N ARG A 47 9.35 -21.88 11.34
CA ARG A 47 10.66 -21.88 12.02
C ARG A 47 11.83 -21.53 11.09
N LEU A 48 11.59 -21.43 9.77
CA LEU A 48 12.64 -21.09 8.82
C LEU A 48 12.86 -19.57 8.79
N PRO A 49 14.12 -19.10 8.84
CA PRO A 49 14.44 -17.67 8.84
C PRO A 49 13.88 -16.93 7.62
N GLY A 50 13.86 -17.55 6.44
CA GLY A 50 13.36 -16.91 5.21
C GLY A 50 11.92 -16.43 5.33
N GLY A 51 11.01 -17.29 5.80
CA GLY A 51 9.60 -16.92 6.00
C GLY A 51 9.41 -15.84 7.06
N GLN A 52 10.22 -15.89 8.12
CA GLN A 52 10.20 -14.90 9.20
C GLN A 52 10.67 -13.52 8.73
N PHE A 53 11.80 -13.45 8.00
CA PHE A 53 12.33 -12.20 7.46
C PHE A 53 11.37 -11.58 6.43
N THR A 54 10.83 -12.38 5.52
CA THR A 54 9.88 -11.87 4.52
C THR A 54 8.61 -11.34 5.19
N THR A 55 8.09 -12.06 6.20
CA THR A 55 6.94 -11.61 7.00
C THR A 55 7.23 -10.31 7.76
N ALA A 56 8.40 -10.21 8.39
CA ALA A 56 8.82 -8.99 9.10
C ALA A 56 8.95 -7.80 8.14
N ARG A 57 9.51 -8.01 6.94
CA ARG A 57 9.62 -6.99 5.90
C ARG A 57 8.26 -6.51 5.42
N MET A 58 7.33 -7.42 5.12
CA MET A 58 5.96 -7.05 4.75
C MET A 58 5.29 -6.22 5.86
N ARG A 59 5.43 -6.63 7.13
CA ARG A 59 4.89 -5.88 8.27
C ARG A 59 5.49 -4.47 8.37
N ALA A 60 6.79 -4.32 8.12
CA ALA A 60 7.44 -3.01 8.10
C ALA A 60 6.89 -2.13 6.96
N SER A 61 6.71 -2.69 5.76
CA SER A 61 6.10 -1.96 4.64
C SER A 61 4.66 -1.51 4.95
N LEU A 62 3.84 -2.36 5.58
CA LEU A 62 2.50 -1.97 6.05
C LEU A 62 2.55 -0.81 7.05
N ALA A 63 3.49 -0.85 8.01
CA ALA A 63 3.66 0.22 8.98
C ALA A 63 4.06 1.54 8.31
N THR A 64 4.96 1.49 7.32
CA THR A 64 5.36 2.66 6.53
C THR A 64 4.19 3.23 5.75
N MET A 65 3.39 2.40 5.05
CA MET A 65 2.20 2.87 4.32
C MET A 65 1.21 3.55 5.26
N ARG A 66 0.93 2.95 6.42
CA ARG A 66 0.05 3.55 7.43
C ARG A 66 0.59 4.88 7.94
N ALA A 67 1.90 4.99 8.16
CA ALA A 67 2.53 6.23 8.61
C ALA A 67 2.48 7.32 7.53
N LEU A 68 2.68 6.98 6.25
CA LEU A 68 2.57 7.92 5.13
C LEU A 68 1.15 8.46 5.01
N MET A 69 0.14 7.58 4.99
CA MET A 69 -1.27 7.97 4.91
C MET A 69 -1.73 8.81 6.11
N ALA A 70 -1.14 8.62 7.30
CA ALA A 70 -1.50 9.38 8.49
C ALA A 70 -0.84 10.76 8.58
N ARG A 71 0.28 11.00 7.88
CA ARG A 71 1.10 12.21 8.01
C ARG A 71 0.89 13.21 6.87
N HIS A 72 0.43 12.75 5.73
CA HIS A 72 0.27 13.56 4.53
C HIS A 72 -1.19 13.95 4.30
N ASP A 73 -1.38 15.02 3.55
CA ASP A 73 -2.69 15.37 3.01
C ASP A 73 -3.20 14.19 2.16
N PRO A 74 -4.43 13.71 2.35
CA PRO A 74 -4.97 12.63 1.55
C PRO A 74 -5.06 12.91 0.03
N GLY A 75 -5.03 14.18 -0.36
CA GLY A 75 -4.92 14.62 -1.76
C GLY A 75 -3.49 14.57 -2.33
N ASP A 76 -2.48 14.33 -1.50
CA ASP A 76 -1.07 14.38 -1.91
C ASP A 76 -0.73 13.20 -2.85
N PRO A 77 -0.33 13.47 -4.11
CA PRO A 77 0.05 12.43 -5.07
C PRO A 77 1.25 11.59 -4.61
N VAL A 78 2.07 12.10 -3.68
CA VAL A 78 3.16 11.37 -3.01
C VAL A 78 2.62 10.11 -2.35
N VAL A 79 1.52 10.23 -1.60
CA VAL A 79 0.96 9.13 -0.80
C VAL A 79 0.46 8.02 -1.70
N ALA A 80 -0.35 8.37 -2.69
CA ALA A 80 -0.90 7.42 -3.65
C ALA A 80 0.19 6.63 -4.39
N HIS A 81 1.27 7.32 -4.78
CA HIS A 81 2.39 6.70 -5.48
C HIS A 81 3.17 5.71 -4.59
N TYR A 82 3.66 6.17 -3.45
CA TYR A 82 4.50 5.34 -2.57
C TYR A 82 3.72 4.19 -1.91
N VAL A 83 2.44 4.40 -1.57
CA VAL A 83 1.58 3.33 -1.05
C VAL A 83 1.36 2.26 -2.12
N ALA A 84 1.17 2.63 -3.38
CA ALA A 84 1.00 1.66 -4.46
C ALA A 84 2.26 0.82 -4.70
N GLU A 85 3.45 1.43 -4.71
CA GLU A 85 4.71 0.69 -4.86
C GLU A 85 4.94 -0.27 -3.68
N ALA A 86 4.74 0.20 -2.44
CA ALA A 86 4.88 -0.64 -1.27
C ALA A 86 3.84 -1.78 -1.22
N ALA A 87 2.59 -1.51 -1.62
CA ALA A 87 1.56 -2.54 -1.71
C ALA A 87 1.93 -3.62 -2.74
N GLN A 88 2.45 -3.22 -3.91
CA GLN A 88 2.95 -4.18 -4.91
C GLN A 88 4.06 -5.07 -4.36
N GLU A 89 5.02 -4.50 -3.61
CA GLU A 89 6.08 -5.27 -2.97
C GLU A 89 5.51 -6.27 -1.96
N VAL A 90 4.57 -5.84 -1.10
CA VAL A 90 3.94 -6.72 -0.10
C VAL A 90 3.20 -7.87 -0.76
N VAL A 91 2.36 -7.61 -1.76
CA VAL A 91 1.60 -8.66 -2.44
C VAL A 91 2.53 -9.61 -3.21
N SER A 92 3.58 -9.10 -3.85
CA SER A 92 4.58 -9.96 -4.53
C SER A 92 5.27 -10.90 -3.54
N LYS A 93 5.70 -10.39 -2.38
CA LYS A 93 6.33 -11.20 -1.32
C LYS A 93 5.37 -12.21 -0.71
N ALA A 94 4.11 -11.83 -0.56
CA ALA A 94 3.08 -12.73 -0.08
C ALA A 94 2.86 -13.89 -1.08
N PHE A 95 2.88 -13.59 -2.38
CA PHE A 95 2.81 -14.60 -3.45
C PHE A 95 3.98 -15.59 -3.40
N GLU A 96 5.20 -15.12 -3.16
CA GLU A 96 6.39 -15.97 -2.99
C GLU A 96 6.31 -16.87 -1.74
N LEU A 97 5.61 -16.43 -0.70
CA LEU A 97 5.49 -17.18 0.54
C LEU A 97 4.39 -18.24 0.50
N VAL A 98 3.24 -17.95 -0.08
CA VAL A 98 2.08 -18.84 -0.04
C VAL A 98 2.35 -20.14 -0.79
N THR A 99 2.10 -21.28 -0.14
CA THR A 99 2.24 -22.61 -0.78
C THR A 99 0.96 -23.43 -0.79
N ASP A 100 0.01 -23.15 0.12
CA ASP A 100 -1.30 -23.81 0.09
C ASP A 100 -2.07 -23.46 -1.20
N PRO A 101 -2.63 -24.43 -1.93
CA PRO A 101 -3.33 -24.18 -3.20
C PRO A 101 -4.54 -23.24 -3.07
N LEU A 102 -5.31 -23.33 -1.97
CA LEU A 102 -6.48 -22.48 -1.77
C LEU A 102 -6.06 -21.04 -1.43
N ALA A 103 -5.02 -20.90 -0.62
CA ALA A 103 -4.40 -19.61 -0.37
C ALA A 103 -3.78 -19.01 -1.64
N ALA A 104 -3.19 -19.82 -2.52
CA ALA A 104 -2.62 -19.36 -3.79
C ALA A 104 -3.69 -18.83 -4.76
N GLU A 105 -4.87 -19.45 -4.78
CA GLU A 105 -6.02 -18.96 -5.56
C GLU A 105 -6.52 -17.62 -5.04
N GLU A 106 -6.66 -17.48 -3.71
CA GLU A 106 -7.05 -16.22 -3.09
C GLU A 106 -5.98 -15.13 -3.31
N MET A 107 -4.70 -15.48 -3.19
CA MET A 107 -3.60 -14.57 -3.52
C MET A 107 -3.65 -14.11 -4.98
N SER A 108 -4.02 -14.99 -5.91
CA SER A 108 -4.19 -14.65 -7.32
C SER A 108 -5.39 -13.74 -7.57
N ARG A 109 -6.46 -13.81 -6.74
CA ARG A 109 -7.55 -12.84 -6.75
C ARG A 109 -7.08 -11.48 -6.26
N ILE A 110 -6.34 -11.43 -5.14
CA ILE A 110 -5.77 -10.19 -4.61
C ILE A 110 -4.84 -9.52 -5.62
N TRP A 111 -3.94 -10.28 -6.26
CA TRP A 111 -3.04 -9.76 -7.29
C TRP A 111 -3.80 -9.14 -8.47
N ARG A 112 -4.84 -9.81 -8.97
CA ARG A 112 -5.68 -9.28 -10.05
C ARG A 112 -6.39 -8.00 -9.63
N SER A 113 -6.97 -7.95 -8.43
CA SER A 113 -7.59 -6.73 -7.88
C SER A 113 -6.59 -5.59 -7.78
N LEU A 114 -5.37 -5.88 -7.32
CA LEU A 114 -4.30 -4.89 -7.24
C LEU A 114 -3.96 -4.32 -8.63
N LYS A 115 -3.82 -5.18 -9.64
CA LYS A 115 -3.52 -4.75 -11.03
C LYS A 115 -4.69 -4.05 -11.71
N ALA A 116 -5.92 -4.38 -11.34
CA ALA A 116 -7.13 -3.74 -11.87
C ALA A 116 -7.40 -2.36 -11.23
N THR A 117 -6.80 -2.07 -10.08
CA THR A 117 -6.97 -0.78 -9.39
C THR A 117 -6.22 0.31 -10.17
N ALA A 118 -6.96 1.17 -10.86
CA ALA A 118 -6.37 2.24 -11.67
C ALA A 118 -5.85 3.38 -10.78
N PRO A 119 -4.59 3.84 -10.97
CA PRO A 119 -4.07 4.98 -10.23
C PRO A 119 -4.73 6.28 -10.70
N PRO A 120 -4.83 7.30 -9.82
CA PRO A 120 -5.42 8.59 -10.16
C PRO A 120 -4.57 9.38 -11.18
N LEU A 121 -3.27 9.06 -11.29
CA LEU A 121 -2.32 9.63 -12.23
C LEU A 121 -1.46 8.50 -12.81
N SER A 122 -0.93 8.67 -14.02
CA SER A 122 0.09 7.74 -14.52
C SER A 122 1.35 7.78 -13.63
N PRO A 123 2.13 6.69 -13.54
CA PRO A 123 3.35 6.66 -12.74
C PRO A 123 4.32 7.80 -13.08
N ASP A 124 4.49 8.11 -14.36
CA ASP A 124 5.39 9.19 -14.79
C ASP A 124 4.88 10.56 -14.37
N HIS A 125 3.56 10.78 -14.46
CA HIS A 125 2.96 12.03 -14.00
C HIS A 125 3.06 12.17 -12.47
N ALA A 126 2.87 11.08 -11.71
CA ALA A 126 3.06 11.09 -10.27
C ALA A 126 4.50 11.45 -9.89
N ARG A 127 5.50 10.80 -10.50
CA ARG A 127 6.93 11.07 -10.26
C ARG A 127 7.31 12.50 -10.61
N GLU A 128 6.80 13.03 -11.72
CA GLU A 128 7.02 14.41 -12.11
C GLU A 128 6.49 15.39 -11.06
N ARG A 129 5.25 15.21 -10.60
CA ARG A 129 4.65 16.07 -9.55
C ARG A 129 5.43 15.99 -8.24
N ILE A 130 5.83 14.78 -7.83
CA ILE A 130 6.65 14.55 -6.63
C ILE A 130 8.00 15.27 -6.74
N GLY A 131 8.69 15.11 -7.88
CA GLY A 131 9.99 15.75 -8.12
C GLY A 131 9.90 17.28 -8.16
N LYS A 132 8.90 17.84 -8.85
CA LYS A 132 8.66 19.28 -8.88
C LYS A 132 8.34 19.83 -7.49
N ALA A 133 7.44 19.18 -6.74
CA ALA A 133 7.11 19.58 -5.38
C ALA A 133 8.34 19.56 -4.45
N ALA A 134 9.20 18.54 -4.55
CA ALA A 134 10.43 18.45 -3.77
C ALA A 134 11.44 19.58 -4.08
N LEU A 135 11.38 20.16 -5.29
CA LEU A 135 12.19 21.28 -5.71
C LEU A 135 11.48 22.64 -5.55
N LEU A 136 10.31 22.68 -4.90
CA LEU A 136 9.47 23.87 -4.74
C LEU A 136 9.06 24.50 -6.09
N ILE A 137 8.94 23.68 -7.13
CA ILE A 137 8.43 24.05 -8.44
C ILE A 137 6.94 23.74 -8.47
N ASP A 138 6.11 24.71 -8.87
CA ASP A 138 4.68 24.49 -9.06
C ASP A 138 4.45 23.48 -10.21
N PRO A 139 3.89 22.29 -9.92
CA PRO A 139 3.67 21.25 -10.91
C PRO A 139 2.62 21.62 -11.95
N ASP A 140 1.64 22.46 -11.60
CA ASP A 140 0.51 22.83 -12.45
C ASP A 140 0.85 24.05 -13.31
N ALA A 141 1.75 24.93 -12.83
CA ALA A 141 2.23 26.09 -13.59
C ALA A 141 3.36 25.77 -14.59
N THR A 142 4.04 24.62 -14.44
CA THR A 142 5.18 24.26 -15.29
C THR A 142 4.78 23.20 -16.32
N PRO A 143 4.80 23.48 -17.64
CA PRO A 143 4.39 22.53 -18.66
C PRO A 143 5.19 21.21 -18.59
N ARG A 144 4.60 20.09 -19.04
CA ARG A 144 5.30 18.83 -19.30
C ARG A 144 6.02 19.01 -20.63
N TRP A 145 7.26 19.48 -20.64
CA TRP A 145 7.99 19.64 -21.91
C TRP A 145 8.26 18.25 -22.48
N LEU A 146 7.80 18.06 -23.73
CA LEU A 146 8.16 16.97 -24.65
C LEU A 146 9.65 17.03 -25.01
#